data_AF-A0A933ZCR1-F1
#
_entry.id   AF-A0A933ZCR1-F1
#
_cell.length_a   1.000
_cell.length_b   1.000
_cell.length_c   1.000
_cell.angle_alpha   90.00
_cell.angle_beta   90.00
_cell.angle_gamma   90.00
#
_symmetry.space_group_name_H-M   'P 1'
#
loop_
_entity.id
_entity.type
_entity.pdbx_description
1 polymer ?
#
loop_
_entity_poly.entity_id
_entity_poly.type
_entity_poly.pdbx_seq_one_letter_code
_entity_poly.pdbx_strand_id
1 'polypeptide(L)'
;MTDRAPLPCYPPSRWLVRLLGLLACSLAVGCLTTRNETAPTPEKNCAGTCHGSADSPAPPKDTKGSSLTSSPGVGAHANHLTASATHTALACETCHVVPKAVGDPGHVDNTPPTKLNFTGIAAASGRQPYYDDKTHTCVDTYCHSGPTGQGWPSTAVWNAPRASDQACGTSCHSLPPGGSHPTVDRCELCHGKTAGPNHTIKDATLHINGKIDVSSGDCSSCHGSSKNPAPPTDLAGNTDTKNVGVGAHQSHLAGSTYLPAVTCETCHKVPAAVDSPGHIDTPGPAELTFTAMASAQGASPVWNHDTATCSGVYCHGATLTGGSNTTPKWTVVDGSQAACGTCHGLPPSAPHPKAEPGQCIWCHKDAFDPATKMPKLDTHINAKLEIYNGSDCTACHGSTTNPAPPQSLSGATDPTDTSVGAHQVHLNGGTFSRKVLCEECHVVPTSLMSAGHIDDGWPATLTWSGVSVAGGSTPAWDHATVTCNGTWCHGAPTWGGANSSPVWNKPGTAFCGTCHALPPGGNHPAIGATPCSGCHALTVSGMQIVDRERHINGQVDFNQ
;
A
#
# COMPACT_ATOMS: atom_id res chain seq x y z
N MET A 1 34.95 15.22 23.44
CA MET A 1 35.58 15.07 24.76
C MET A 1 35.50 13.59 25.12
N THR A 2 36.68 12.96 25.20
CA THR A 2 37.05 11.71 25.92
C THR A 2 36.09 10.50 25.88
N ASP A 3 36.52 9.40 25.23
CA ASP A 3 37.00 8.17 25.90
C ASP A 3 37.44 7.11 24.85
N ARG A 4 38.74 6.80 24.77
CA ARG A 4 39.46 5.65 25.36
C ARG A 4 39.30 4.33 24.59
N ALA A 5 40.33 4.01 23.80
CA ALA A 5 40.70 2.65 23.41
C ALA A 5 42.10 2.33 23.99
N PRO A 6 42.40 1.10 24.46
CA PRO A 6 43.74 0.75 24.95
C PRO A 6 44.62 0.11 23.86
N LEU A 7 45.92 0.37 23.97
CA LEU A 7 47.04 -0.22 23.24
C LEU A 7 47.46 -1.60 23.85
N PRO A 8 48.23 -2.43 23.11
CA PRO A 8 48.63 -3.77 23.51
C PRO A 8 49.98 -3.81 24.25
N CYS A 9 50.20 -4.81 25.11
CA CYS A 9 51.50 -5.11 25.73
C CYS A 9 51.88 -6.58 25.54
N TYR A 10 53.11 -6.79 25.06
CA TYR A 10 53.85 -8.06 24.98
C TYR A 10 54.70 -8.26 26.28
N PRO A 11 55.45 -9.38 26.45
CA PRO A 11 55.49 -10.25 27.63
C PRO A 11 56.56 -9.84 28.69
N PRO A 12 56.85 -10.63 29.76
CA PRO A 12 58.04 -11.50 29.68
C PRO A 12 58.14 -12.75 30.61
N SER A 13 59.06 -13.65 30.22
CA SER A 13 60.10 -14.38 30.99
C SER A 13 59.80 -15.32 32.19
N ARG A 14 60.10 -16.62 31.93
CA ARG A 14 61.09 -17.52 32.58
C ARG A 14 61.37 -17.44 34.09
N TRP A 15 61.23 -18.59 34.77
CA TRP A 15 62.07 -19.01 35.91
C TRP A 15 62.50 -20.49 35.78
N LEU A 16 63.80 -20.71 36.03
CA LEU A 16 64.49 -22.00 36.18
C LEU A 16 64.16 -22.66 37.53
N VAL A 17 64.11 -24.00 37.60
CA VAL A 17 64.89 -24.80 38.56
C VAL A 17 65.23 -26.17 37.93
N ARG A 18 66.52 -26.53 37.98
CA ARG A 18 67.09 -27.85 37.65
C ARG A 18 67.02 -28.76 38.89
N LEU A 19 66.86 -30.07 38.69
CA LEU A 19 67.72 -31.05 39.40
C LEU A 19 67.84 -32.37 38.61
N LEU A 20 69.05 -32.93 38.62
CA LEU A 20 69.54 -34.09 37.89
C LEU A 20 69.04 -35.43 38.46
N GLY A 21 69.05 -36.48 37.62
CA GLY A 21 69.02 -37.87 38.08
C GLY A 21 69.08 -38.95 36.98
N LEU A 22 70.30 -39.19 36.47
CA LEU A 22 70.88 -40.47 35.98
C LEU A 22 70.19 -41.39 34.94
N LEU A 23 71.00 -41.70 33.92
CA LEU A 23 70.97 -42.78 32.93
C LEU A 23 70.51 -44.15 33.46
N ALA A 24 69.70 -44.86 32.64
CA ALA A 24 69.97 -46.26 32.29
C ALA A 24 69.32 -46.62 30.94
N CYS A 25 70.15 -47.07 30.00
CA CYS A 25 69.76 -47.60 28.70
C CYS A 25 69.51 -49.11 28.83
N SER A 26 68.34 -49.60 28.39
CA SER A 26 68.21 -51.00 27.95
C SER A 26 67.01 -51.15 27.01
N LEU A 27 67.28 -51.50 25.76
CA LEU A 27 66.30 -52.14 24.87
C LEU A 27 65.94 -53.52 25.43
N ALA A 28 64.65 -53.87 25.42
CA ALA A 28 64.21 -55.26 25.32
C ALA A 28 62.84 -55.34 24.64
N VAL A 29 62.85 -55.94 23.45
CA VAL A 29 61.70 -56.53 22.76
C VAL A 29 61.13 -57.65 23.62
N GLY A 30 59.80 -57.77 23.71
CA GLY A 30 59.18 -58.90 24.40
C GLY A 30 57.66 -58.79 24.53
N CYS A 31 56.96 -59.21 23.48
CA CYS A 31 55.56 -59.63 23.57
C CYS A 31 55.43 -60.85 24.51
N LEU A 32 54.23 -61.07 25.06
CA LEU A 32 53.80 -62.17 25.97
C LEU A 32 54.05 -61.99 27.48
N THR A 33 53.07 -61.39 28.17
CA THR A 33 52.63 -61.90 29.49
C THR A 33 51.12 -61.68 29.66
N THR A 34 50.37 -62.77 29.79
CA THR A 34 49.01 -62.80 30.34
C THR A 34 49.04 -62.31 31.79
N ARG A 35 48.14 -61.39 32.16
CA ARG A 35 47.97 -60.95 33.57
C ARG A 35 46.50 -61.00 33.93
N ASN A 36 46.20 -61.86 34.90
CA ASN A 36 44.88 -62.09 35.45
C ASN A 36 44.57 -61.02 36.51
N GLU A 37 43.40 -60.41 36.34
CA GLU A 37 42.49 -59.77 37.31
C GLU A 37 43.02 -58.81 38.39
N THR A 38 42.79 -57.52 38.17
CA THR A 38 42.01 -56.64 39.08
C THR A 38 41.21 -55.65 38.22
N ALA A 39 39.95 -55.41 38.61
CA ALA A 39 38.93 -54.74 37.81
C ALA A 39 39.36 -53.38 37.22
N PRO A 40 39.11 -53.10 35.92
CA PRO A 40 39.40 -51.80 35.34
C PRO A 40 38.25 -50.83 35.56
N THR A 41 38.60 -49.60 35.92
CA THR A 41 37.72 -48.44 35.76
C THR A 41 37.42 -48.21 34.26
N PRO A 42 36.22 -47.77 33.85
CA PRO A 42 35.73 -48.04 32.49
C PRO A 42 36.18 -47.10 31.36
N GLU A 43 37.09 -46.15 31.53
CA GLU A 43 37.23 -45.06 30.53
C GLU A 43 38.63 -44.77 29.97
N LYS A 44 39.71 -45.41 30.42
CA LYS A 44 41.09 -45.02 29.98
C LYS A 44 41.88 -46.05 29.17
N ASN A 45 41.33 -47.23 28.90
CA ASN A 45 42.13 -48.38 28.46
C ASN A 45 41.81 -48.86 27.04
N CYS A 46 40.82 -48.27 26.36
CA CYS A 46 40.51 -48.61 24.96
C CYS A 46 41.26 -47.72 23.96
N ALA A 47 41.58 -46.48 24.35
CA ALA A 47 42.21 -45.48 23.50
C ALA A 47 43.70 -45.81 23.24
N GLY A 48 44.06 -46.07 21.98
CA GLY A 48 45.45 -46.20 21.54
C GLY A 48 46.14 -47.53 21.84
N THR A 49 45.47 -48.49 22.48
CA THR A 49 46.04 -49.82 22.80
C THR A 49 45.91 -50.79 21.62
N CYS A 50 44.76 -50.81 20.94
CA CYS A 50 44.50 -51.69 19.79
C CYS A 50 44.09 -50.91 18.53
N HIS A 51 43.29 -49.86 18.69
CA HIS A 51 42.95 -48.88 17.67
C HIS A 51 42.84 -47.49 18.34
N GLY A 52 42.71 -46.44 17.56
CA GLY A 52 42.61 -45.10 18.13
C GLY A 52 43.96 -44.41 18.36
N SER A 53 43.96 -43.35 19.15
CA SER A 53 45.13 -42.68 19.74
C SER A 53 44.96 -42.56 21.26
N ALA A 54 45.97 -42.05 21.96
CA ALA A 54 45.87 -41.78 23.40
C ALA A 54 44.75 -40.80 23.77
N ASP A 55 44.36 -39.95 22.82
CA ASP A 55 43.38 -38.88 23.02
C ASP A 55 42.01 -39.19 22.38
N SER A 56 41.90 -40.25 21.57
CA SER A 56 40.64 -40.63 20.91
C SER A 56 40.53 -42.14 20.70
N PRO A 57 39.47 -42.80 21.21
CA PRO A 57 39.23 -44.22 20.94
C PRO A 57 38.80 -44.48 19.49
N ALA A 58 38.37 -43.46 18.75
CA ALA A 58 38.08 -43.60 17.34
C ALA A 58 39.36 -43.67 16.50
N PRO A 59 39.44 -44.47 15.42
CA PRO A 59 40.67 -44.64 14.65
C PRO A 59 41.19 -43.33 14.00
N PRO A 60 42.36 -42.80 14.38
CA PRO A 60 43.35 -42.37 13.42
C PRO A 60 44.21 -43.56 12.99
N LYS A 61 44.18 -44.69 13.72
CA LYS A 61 44.77 -45.97 13.32
C LYS A 61 43.78 -47.12 13.56
N ASP A 62 43.63 -47.98 12.55
CA ASP A 62 42.87 -49.21 12.67
C ASP A 62 43.65 -50.30 13.42
N THR A 63 43.01 -51.46 13.64
CA THR A 63 43.63 -52.61 14.34
C THR A 63 44.80 -53.24 13.58
N LYS A 64 45.02 -52.85 12.31
CA LYS A 64 46.18 -53.23 11.49
C LYS A 64 47.26 -52.14 11.47
N GLY A 65 47.07 -51.05 12.23
CA GLY A 65 47.99 -49.93 12.34
C GLY A 65 47.94 -48.92 11.19
N SER A 66 47.03 -49.08 10.22
CA SER A 66 46.87 -48.14 9.11
C SER A 66 46.21 -46.86 9.61
N SER A 67 46.70 -45.70 9.15
CA SER A 67 46.08 -44.38 9.39
C SER A 67 45.47 -43.74 8.14
N LEU A 68 45.42 -44.47 7.03
CA LEU A 68 44.89 -43.96 5.77
C LEU A 68 43.37 -44.07 5.76
N THR A 69 42.68 -42.99 5.37
CA THR A 69 41.22 -42.97 5.19
C THR A 69 40.74 -43.91 4.07
N SER A 70 41.65 -44.36 3.19
CA SER A 70 41.39 -45.40 2.18
C SER A 70 41.30 -46.82 2.75
N SER A 71 41.69 -47.01 4.01
CA SER A 71 41.55 -48.29 4.72
C SER A 71 40.16 -48.38 5.38
N PRO A 72 39.40 -49.48 5.17
CA PRO A 72 38.08 -49.65 5.78
C PRO A 72 38.06 -49.56 7.31
N GLY A 73 39.17 -49.87 7.99
CA GLY A 73 39.28 -49.74 9.44
C GLY A 73 39.42 -48.30 9.95
N VAL A 74 39.77 -47.34 9.09
CA VAL A 74 39.86 -45.91 9.43
C VAL A 74 38.68 -45.16 8.79
N GLY A 75 38.56 -45.23 7.46
CA GLY A 75 37.44 -44.69 6.70
C GLY A 75 37.04 -43.27 7.07
N ALA A 76 35.73 -43.05 7.16
CA ALA A 76 35.11 -41.74 7.39
C ALA A 76 34.85 -41.42 8.88
N HIS A 77 35.48 -42.10 9.85
CA HIS A 77 35.26 -41.85 11.27
C HIS A 77 35.45 -40.38 11.65
N ALA A 78 36.56 -39.77 11.24
CA ALA A 78 36.86 -38.37 11.57
C ALA A 78 35.77 -37.40 11.12
N ASN A 79 35.16 -37.64 9.94
CA ASN A 79 34.12 -36.78 9.39
C ASN A 79 32.81 -36.86 10.20
N HIS A 80 32.47 -38.02 10.74
CA HIS A 80 31.24 -38.19 11.52
C HIS A 80 31.43 -37.76 12.98
N LEU A 81 32.60 -38.02 13.56
CA LEU A 81 32.88 -37.73 14.97
C LEU A 81 33.28 -36.27 15.24
N THR A 82 33.48 -35.49 14.18
CA THR A 82 33.79 -34.05 14.28
C THR A 82 32.57 -33.24 13.88
N ALA A 83 32.22 -32.24 14.68
CA ALA A 83 31.19 -31.28 14.28
C ALA A 83 31.67 -30.49 13.06
N SER A 84 30.77 -30.24 12.12
CA SER A 84 31.03 -29.47 10.91
C SER A 84 30.06 -28.30 10.80
N ALA A 85 30.19 -27.51 9.72
CA ALA A 85 29.25 -26.44 9.44
C ALA A 85 27.81 -26.95 9.18
N THR A 86 27.62 -28.24 8.87
CA THR A 86 26.33 -28.79 8.45
C THR A 86 25.71 -29.77 9.45
N HIS A 87 26.47 -30.27 10.43
CA HIS A 87 25.97 -31.18 11.47
C HIS A 87 26.84 -31.19 12.73
N THR A 88 26.26 -31.61 13.86
CA THR A 88 27.01 -31.92 15.08
C THR A 88 27.81 -33.21 14.95
N ALA A 89 28.79 -33.42 15.83
CA ALA A 89 29.46 -34.72 15.95
C ALA A 89 28.43 -35.82 16.23
N LEU A 90 28.56 -36.95 15.54
CA LEU A 90 27.74 -38.13 15.72
C LEU A 90 28.35 -39.03 16.79
N ALA A 91 27.50 -39.62 17.62
CA ALA A 91 27.93 -40.63 18.59
C ALA A 91 28.25 -41.96 17.88
N CYS A 92 29.21 -42.73 18.40
CA CYS A 92 29.62 -44.02 17.81
C CYS A 92 28.46 -45.02 17.72
N GLU A 93 27.54 -44.98 18.69
CA GLU A 93 26.33 -45.80 18.79
C GLU A 93 25.38 -45.64 17.58
N THR A 94 25.55 -44.55 16.82
CA THR A 94 24.83 -44.31 15.57
C THR A 94 25.09 -45.41 14.53
N CYS A 95 26.28 -46.02 14.54
CA CYS A 95 26.71 -46.97 13.51
C CYS A 95 26.88 -48.39 14.05
N HIS A 96 27.38 -48.53 15.27
CA HIS A 96 27.63 -49.83 15.89
C HIS A 96 27.51 -49.76 17.40
N VAL A 97 27.36 -50.90 18.05
CA VAL A 97 27.39 -50.97 19.51
C VAL A 97 28.80 -50.62 19.99
N VAL A 98 28.91 -49.68 20.94
CA VAL A 98 30.18 -49.38 21.60
C VAL A 98 30.37 -50.37 22.74
N PRO A 99 31.41 -51.23 22.69
CA PRO A 99 31.66 -52.20 23.74
C PRO A 99 32.14 -51.49 25.02
N LYS A 100 31.67 -51.97 26.17
CA LYS A 100 32.10 -51.53 27.50
C LYS A 100 33.37 -52.26 27.97
N ALA A 101 33.64 -53.45 27.43
CA ALA A 101 34.84 -54.23 27.72
C ALA A 101 35.44 -54.89 26.47
N VAL A 102 36.73 -55.23 26.54
CA VAL A 102 37.48 -55.87 25.44
C VAL A 102 36.87 -57.22 25.01
N GLY A 103 36.28 -57.96 25.94
CA GLY A 103 35.65 -59.26 25.68
C GLY A 103 34.17 -59.20 25.32
N ASP A 104 33.59 -58.02 25.13
CA ASP A 104 32.17 -57.91 24.77
C ASP A 104 31.91 -58.56 23.39
N PRO A 105 30.77 -59.27 23.22
CA PRO A 105 30.43 -59.88 21.94
C PRO A 105 30.48 -58.86 20.79
N GLY A 106 31.18 -59.20 19.70
CA GLY A 106 31.39 -58.35 18.54
C GLY A 106 32.56 -57.36 18.62
N HIS A 107 33.33 -57.34 19.71
CA HIS A 107 34.50 -56.47 19.87
C HIS A 107 35.83 -57.15 19.47
N VAL A 108 36.28 -58.16 20.23
CA VAL A 108 37.52 -58.92 19.96
C VAL A 108 37.20 -60.43 19.90
N ASP A 109 36.35 -60.80 18.96
CA ASP A 109 36.02 -62.20 18.66
C ASP A 109 36.39 -62.57 17.20
N ASN A 110 36.15 -63.83 16.82
CA ASN A 110 36.62 -64.41 15.56
C ASN A 110 35.77 -64.04 14.33
N THR A 111 34.91 -63.02 14.41
CA THR A 111 34.05 -62.61 13.29
C THR A 111 34.22 -61.13 12.93
N PRO A 112 35.32 -60.73 12.26
CA PRO A 112 35.39 -59.45 11.57
C PRO A 112 34.43 -59.40 10.37
N PRO A 113 33.85 -58.24 10.03
CA PRO A 113 33.90 -56.97 10.76
C PRO A 113 32.92 -56.91 11.95
N THR A 114 33.15 -55.98 12.89
CA THR A 114 32.20 -55.65 13.98
C THR A 114 30.79 -55.51 13.41
N LYS A 115 29.82 -56.17 14.02
CA LYS A 115 28.42 -56.10 13.58
C LYS A 115 27.93 -54.65 13.67
N LEU A 116 27.74 -54.03 12.50
CA LEU A 116 27.12 -52.71 12.41
C LEU A 116 25.67 -52.83 12.89
N ASN A 117 25.28 -51.89 13.73
CA ASN A 117 23.95 -51.78 14.31
C ASN A 117 23.57 -50.31 14.25
N PHE A 118 23.04 -49.90 13.10
CA PHE A 118 22.69 -48.52 12.84
C PHE A 118 21.50 -48.10 13.69
N THR A 119 21.66 -47.05 14.48
CA THR A 119 20.60 -46.50 15.34
C THR A 119 20.57 -44.97 15.26
N GLY A 120 19.61 -44.35 15.95
CA GLY A 120 19.51 -42.89 16.00
C GLY A 120 19.33 -42.27 14.62
N ILE A 121 20.17 -41.29 14.29
CA ILE A 121 20.04 -40.53 13.04
C ILE A 121 20.25 -41.40 11.79
N ALA A 122 21.08 -42.45 11.85
CA ALA A 122 21.31 -43.33 10.70
C ALA A 122 20.04 -44.05 10.23
N ALA A 123 19.14 -44.37 11.16
CA ALA A 123 17.87 -45.05 10.91
C ALA A 123 16.64 -44.12 11.01
N ALA A 124 16.85 -42.79 11.09
CA ALA A 124 15.76 -41.83 11.20
C ALA A 124 14.83 -41.88 9.97
N SER A 125 13.58 -41.45 10.15
CA SER A 125 12.53 -41.47 9.11
C SER A 125 12.24 -42.86 8.51
N GLY A 126 12.38 -43.92 9.32
CA GLY A 126 12.00 -45.29 8.94
C GLY A 126 12.98 -46.01 8.00
N ARG A 127 14.15 -45.39 7.77
CA ARG A 127 15.24 -45.92 6.92
C ARG A 127 15.73 -47.28 7.42
N GLN A 128 16.15 -48.14 6.49
CA GLN A 128 16.69 -49.48 6.76
C GLN A 128 18.18 -49.54 6.39
N PRO A 129 19.04 -48.86 7.17
CA PRO A 129 20.45 -48.71 6.85
C PRO A 129 21.20 -50.04 6.86
N TYR A 130 22.08 -50.22 5.87
CA TYR A 130 23.06 -51.31 5.84
C TYR A 130 24.39 -50.87 5.21
N TYR A 131 25.42 -51.68 5.44
CA TYR A 131 26.75 -51.51 4.85
C TYR A 131 27.05 -52.67 3.92
N ASP A 132 27.47 -52.38 2.69
CA ASP A 132 27.94 -53.38 1.75
C ASP A 132 29.46 -53.53 1.88
N ASP A 133 29.89 -54.67 2.43
CA ASP A 133 31.31 -54.98 2.64
C ASP A 133 32.13 -55.07 1.35
N LYS A 134 31.50 -55.37 0.20
CA LYS A 134 32.22 -55.56 -1.08
C LYS A 134 32.56 -54.22 -1.74
N THR A 135 31.64 -53.27 -1.65
CA THR A 135 31.77 -51.95 -2.25
C THR A 135 32.17 -50.88 -1.23
N HIS A 136 32.18 -51.23 0.05
CA HIS A 136 32.38 -50.32 1.19
C HIS A 136 31.39 -49.15 1.19
N THR A 137 30.15 -49.39 0.75
CA THR A 137 29.13 -48.34 0.65
C THR A 137 28.11 -48.45 1.77
N CYS A 138 27.74 -47.31 2.36
CA CYS A 138 26.57 -47.20 3.23
C CYS A 138 25.32 -46.94 2.38
N VAL A 139 24.25 -47.70 2.63
CA VAL A 139 23.03 -47.66 1.81
C VAL A 139 21.80 -47.51 2.70
N ASP A 140 20.83 -46.74 2.22
CA ASP A 140 19.54 -46.44 2.87
C ASP A 140 19.70 -45.96 4.32
N THR A 141 20.73 -45.15 4.57
CA THR A 141 20.78 -44.33 5.79
C THR A 141 20.02 -43.03 5.57
N TYR A 142 19.72 -42.30 6.64
CA TYR A 142 19.06 -41.00 6.55
C TYR A 142 19.77 -39.99 5.63
N CYS A 143 21.11 -39.98 5.63
CA CYS A 143 21.94 -39.04 4.85
C CYS A 143 22.60 -39.66 3.60
N HIS A 144 22.59 -40.98 3.50
CA HIS A 144 23.16 -41.74 2.38
C HIS A 144 22.08 -42.65 1.83
N SER A 145 21.07 -42.03 1.22
CA SER A 145 19.99 -42.75 0.58
C SER A 145 20.54 -43.50 -0.64
N GLY A 146 20.35 -44.82 -0.68
CA GLY A 146 20.62 -45.60 -1.87
C GLY A 146 19.70 -45.21 -3.04
N PRO A 147 19.72 -45.96 -4.16
CA PRO A 147 19.03 -45.62 -5.41
C PRO A 147 17.50 -45.42 -5.31
N THR A 148 16.88 -45.65 -4.15
CA THR A 148 15.46 -45.42 -3.88
C THR A 148 15.14 -44.03 -3.30
N GLY A 149 16.12 -43.18 -3.02
CA GLY A 149 15.92 -41.78 -2.64
C GLY A 149 16.12 -40.82 -3.81
N GLN A 150 15.05 -40.25 -4.35
CA GLN A 150 15.02 -39.08 -5.26
C GLN A 150 16.22 -38.89 -6.24
N GLY A 151 16.74 -39.98 -6.84
CA GLY A 151 17.62 -39.93 -8.02
C GLY A 151 19.14 -39.95 -7.83
N TRP A 152 19.70 -40.28 -6.65
CA TRP A 152 21.17 -40.29 -6.48
C TRP A 152 21.74 -41.72 -6.32
N PRO A 153 22.72 -42.15 -7.14
CA PRO A 153 23.50 -43.35 -6.83
C PRO A 153 24.27 -43.11 -5.53
N SER A 154 24.33 -44.11 -4.64
CA SER A 154 25.02 -43.98 -3.35
C SER A 154 26.52 -43.70 -3.56
N THR A 155 26.90 -42.42 -3.53
CA THR A 155 28.30 -41.97 -3.55
C THR A 155 28.98 -42.09 -2.18
N ALA A 156 28.27 -42.65 -1.18
CA ALA A 156 28.75 -42.76 0.19
C ALA A 156 29.66 -43.99 0.37
N VAL A 157 30.87 -43.90 -0.17
CA VAL A 157 31.93 -44.89 -0.02
C VAL A 157 32.70 -44.58 1.27
N TRP A 158 32.66 -45.49 2.23
CA TRP A 158 33.22 -45.34 3.57
C TRP A 158 34.72 -45.04 3.58
N ASN A 159 35.48 -45.68 2.69
CA ASN A 159 36.91 -45.49 2.55
C ASN A 159 37.30 -44.49 1.44
N ALA A 160 36.37 -43.66 0.99
CA ALA A 160 36.65 -42.48 0.17
C ALA A 160 35.90 -41.27 0.74
N PRO A 161 36.22 -40.85 1.98
CA PRO A 161 35.47 -39.80 2.66
C PRO A 161 35.60 -38.44 1.95
N ARG A 162 34.49 -37.70 1.95
CA ARG A 162 34.40 -36.30 1.51
C ARG A 162 33.94 -35.41 2.67
N ALA A 163 34.26 -34.12 2.61
CA ALA A 163 33.76 -33.18 3.59
C ALA A 163 32.23 -33.01 3.45
N SER A 164 31.56 -32.65 4.54
CA SER A 164 30.10 -32.61 4.61
C SER A 164 29.48 -31.50 3.76
N ASP A 165 30.21 -30.41 3.51
CA ASP A 165 29.85 -29.32 2.61
C ASP A 165 29.86 -29.74 1.13
N GLN A 166 30.82 -30.59 0.74
CA GLN A 166 30.89 -31.18 -0.60
C GLN A 166 29.75 -32.16 -0.88
N ALA A 167 29.00 -32.57 0.15
CA ALA A 167 27.87 -33.49 0.05
C ALA A 167 26.50 -32.78 -0.08
N CYS A 168 26.46 -31.45 0.07
CA CYS A 168 25.24 -30.66 -0.05
C CYS A 168 24.59 -30.83 -1.43
N GLY A 169 23.26 -31.00 -1.47
CA GLY A 169 22.48 -31.12 -2.70
C GLY A 169 22.60 -32.44 -3.47
N THR A 170 23.49 -33.35 -3.03
CA THR A 170 23.81 -34.59 -3.77
C THR A 170 23.81 -35.86 -2.93
N SER A 171 23.89 -35.75 -1.60
CA SER A 171 23.98 -36.91 -0.71
C SER A 171 22.70 -37.19 0.08
N CYS A 172 22.12 -36.17 0.72
CA CYS A 172 21.00 -36.34 1.66
C CYS A 172 19.66 -35.96 1.02
N HIS A 173 19.63 -34.78 0.40
CA HIS A 173 18.46 -34.22 -0.29
C HIS A 173 18.94 -33.27 -1.39
N SER A 174 18.08 -32.99 -2.38
CA SER A 174 18.31 -31.92 -3.35
C SER A 174 18.16 -30.53 -2.70
N LEU A 175 18.53 -29.48 -3.43
CA LEU A 175 18.36 -28.09 -3.02
C LEU A 175 17.50 -27.36 -4.06
N PRO A 176 16.22 -27.03 -3.76
CA PRO A 176 15.43 -27.50 -2.61
C PRO A 176 15.11 -29.01 -2.68
N PRO A 177 14.65 -29.64 -1.58
CA PRO A 177 14.21 -31.04 -1.59
C PRO A 177 13.13 -31.31 -2.64
N GLY A 178 13.10 -32.51 -3.23
CA GLY A 178 12.05 -32.88 -4.19
C GLY A 178 10.72 -33.24 -3.52
N GLY A 179 9.70 -33.51 -4.32
CA GLY A 179 8.34 -33.84 -3.84
C GLY A 179 7.43 -32.61 -3.83
N SER A 180 6.63 -32.44 -2.78
CA SER A 180 5.71 -31.30 -2.61
C SER A 180 6.37 -30.07 -1.96
N HIS A 181 7.69 -29.98 -1.96
CA HIS A 181 8.41 -28.83 -1.42
C HIS A 181 8.30 -27.65 -2.40
N PRO A 182 8.05 -26.42 -1.92
CA PRO A 182 7.97 -25.24 -2.79
C PRO A 182 9.31 -24.96 -3.49
N THR A 183 9.25 -24.38 -4.68
CA THR A 183 10.43 -24.03 -5.49
C THR A 183 11.05 -22.67 -5.08
N VAL A 184 11.09 -22.38 -3.79
CA VAL A 184 11.66 -21.14 -3.24
C VAL A 184 13.11 -21.39 -2.83
N ASP A 185 14.04 -20.64 -3.41
CA ASP A 185 15.49 -20.83 -3.19
C ASP A 185 15.97 -20.32 -1.81
N ARG A 186 15.20 -19.42 -1.20
CA ARG A 186 15.47 -18.81 0.11
C ARG A 186 14.96 -19.67 1.26
N CYS A 187 15.70 -20.74 1.53
CA CYS A 187 15.39 -21.72 2.55
C CYS A 187 15.16 -21.08 3.93
N GLU A 188 15.85 -19.99 4.26
CA GLU A 188 15.76 -19.30 5.54
C GLU A 188 14.39 -18.66 5.82
N LEU A 189 13.53 -18.52 4.81
CA LEU A 189 12.16 -18.04 4.99
C LEU A 189 11.32 -19.04 5.81
N CYS A 190 11.38 -20.31 5.45
CA CYS A 190 10.66 -21.37 6.13
C CYS A 190 11.51 -22.05 7.20
N HIS A 191 12.82 -22.16 6.97
CA HIS A 191 13.75 -22.87 7.85
C HIS A 191 14.62 -21.92 8.67
N GLY A 192 14.20 -20.68 8.98
CA GLY A 192 15.07 -19.61 9.52
C GLY A 192 15.77 -19.84 10.87
N LYS A 193 15.46 -20.94 11.57
CA LYS A 193 16.27 -21.42 12.71
C LYS A 193 17.46 -22.27 12.25
N THR A 194 17.28 -23.06 11.19
CA THR A 194 18.24 -24.04 10.66
C THR A 194 19.03 -23.49 9.48
N ALA A 195 18.37 -22.84 8.52
CA ALA A 195 18.96 -22.29 7.31
C ALA A 195 19.29 -20.80 7.47
N GLY A 196 20.40 -20.40 6.84
CA GLY A 196 20.82 -19.02 6.63
C GLY A 196 20.82 -18.67 5.14
N PRO A 197 21.14 -17.40 4.80
CA PRO A 197 21.19 -16.94 3.42
C PRO A 197 22.22 -17.73 2.59
N ASN A 198 22.04 -17.77 1.26
CA ASN A 198 22.93 -18.46 0.31
C ASN A 198 23.15 -19.95 0.65
N HIS A 199 22.08 -20.64 1.06
CA HIS A 199 22.10 -22.06 1.44
C HIS A 199 23.07 -22.43 2.57
N THR A 200 23.42 -21.45 3.41
CA THR A 200 24.22 -21.71 4.61
C THR A 200 23.38 -22.38 5.69
N ILE A 201 24.02 -23.12 6.59
CA ILE A 201 23.37 -23.68 7.77
C ILE A 201 23.66 -22.75 8.95
N LYS A 202 22.60 -22.16 9.50
CA LYS A 202 22.63 -21.23 10.62
C LYS A 202 22.84 -21.97 11.95
N ASP A 203 22.20 -23.12 12.10
CA ASP A 203 22.33 -23.97 13.29
C ASP A 203 22.47 -25.44 12.88
N ALA A 204 23.72 -25.93 12.94
CA ALA A 204 24.07 -27.30 12.62
C ALA A 204 23.44 -28.33 13.57
N THR A 205 22.99 -27.92 14.76
CA THR A 205 22.27 -28.80 15.70
C THR A 205 20.85 -29.11 15.23
N LEU A 206 20.31 -28.33 14.28
CA LEU A 206 18.96 -28.49 13.73
C LEU A 206 18.93 -29.06 12.31
N HIS A 207 20.05 -29.12 11.58
CA HIS A 207 20.06 -29.54 10.16
C HIS A 207 20.13 -31.06 9.97
N ILE A 208 20.77 -31.80 10.89
CA ILE A 208 20.85 -33.27 10.86
C ILE A 208 20.44 -33.84 12.23
N ASN A 209 19.19 -33.59 12.63
CA ASN A 209 18.60 -34.04 13.90
C ASN A 209 17.43 -35.04 13.73
N GLY A 210 17.11 -35.41 12.48
CA GLY A 210 16.05 -36.36 12.14
C GLY A 210 14.64 -35.74 12.15
N LYS A 211 14.53 -34.41 12.20
CA LYS A 211 13.27 -33.66 12.15
C LYS A 211 13.34 -32.62 11.02
N ILE A 212 12.17 -32.21 10.54
CA ILE A 212 12.04 -31.08 9.62
C ILE A 212 11.71 -29.84 10.46
N ASP A 213 12.69 -28.97 10.65
CA ASP A 213 12.54 -27.72 11.42
C ASP A 213 12.02 -26.60 10.51
N VAL A 214 10.71 -26.35 10.56
CA VAL A 214 10.03 -25.26 9.82
C VAL A 214 9.43 -24.27 10.80
N SER A 215 9.62 -22.99 10.55
CA SER A 215 8.93 -21.88 11.21
C SER A 215 7.59 -21.66 10.49
N SER A 216 6.47 -22.06 11.10
CA SER A 216 5.16 -21.63 10.63
C SER A 216 4.94 -20.17 11.05
N GLY A 217 5.08 -19.26 10.10
CA GLY A 217 4.91 -17.83 10.32
C GLY A 217 3.61 -17.27 9.76
N ASP A 218 3.33 -16.02 10.07
CA ASP A 218 2.35 -15.20 9.36
C ASP A 218 2.77 -14.97 7.89
N CYS A 219 1.92 -14.34 7.08
CA CYS A 219 2.22 -14.04 5.68
C CYS A 219 3.55 -13.27 5.52
N SER A 220 3.83 -12.38 6.49
CA SER A 220 5.05 -11.55 6.60
C SER A 220 6.34 -12.36 6.73
N SER A 221 6.24 -13.65 7.05
CA SER A 221 7.38 -14.54 7.20
C SER A 221 7.95 -15.01 5.85
N CYS A 222 7.14 -14.99 4.78
CA CYS A 222 7.58 -15.34 3.43
C CYS A 222 7.62 -14.13 2.48
N HIS A 223 6.63 -13.25 2.57
CA HIS A 223 6.51 -12.06 1.72
C HIS A 223 6.25 -10.83 2.56
N GLY A 224 6.71 -9.67 2.13
CA GLY A 224 6.41 -8.45 2.86
C GLY A 224 7.45 -8.10 3.91
N SER A 225 6.98 -7.57 5.03
CA SER A 225 7.82 -7.14 6.14
C SER A 225 7.04 -7.20 7.45
N SER A 226 7.70 -6.84 8.56
CA SER A 226 7.04 -6.66 9.85
C SER A 226 5.94 -5.59 9.84
N LYS A 227 5.92 -4.68 8.86
CA LYS A 227 4.87 -3.66 8.74
C LYS A 227 3.57 -4.25 8.19
N ASN A 228 3.66 -5.02 7.12
CA ASN A 228 2.53 -5.68 6.46
C ASN A 228 3.05 -6.78 5.51
N PRO A 229 2.19 -7.76 5.15
CA PRO A 229 2.55 -8.85 4.26
C PRO A 229 2.52 -8.49 2.77
N ALA A 230 2.40 -7.20 2.42
CA ALA A 230 2.63 -6.74 1.05
C ALA A 230 4.14 -6.56 0.85
N PRO A 231 4.75 -7.03 -0.24
CA PRO A 231 6.19 -6.85 -0.48
C PRO A 231 6.66 -5.38 -0.42
N PRO A 232 7.50 -4.96 0.55
CA PRO A 232 8.69 -4.19 0.23
C PRO A 232 9.87 -5.12 -0.10
N THR A 233 9.74 -6.42 0.21
CA THR A 233 10.68 -7.48 -0.20
C THR A 233 9.89 -8.62 -0.82
N ASP A 234 10.24 -9.01 -2.04
CA ASP A 234 9.62 -10.13 -2.75
C ASP A 234 10.26 -11.48 -2.39
N LEU A 235 9.75 -12.59 -2.95
CA LEU A 235 10.29 -13.94 -2.71
C LEU A 235 11.73 -14.12 -3.19
N ALA A 236 12.16 -13.34 -4.18
CA ALA A 236 13.52 -13.35 -4.67
C ALA A 236 14.45 -12.49 -3.80
N GLY A 237 13.92 -11.79 -2.79
CA GLY A 237 14.68 -10.91 -1.91
C GLY A 237 14.90 -9.51 -2.49
N ASN A 238 14.27 -9.17 -3.62
CA ASN A 238 14.38 -7.83 -4.18
C ASN A 238 13.63 -6.83 -3.31
N THR A 239 14.17 -5.61 -3.20
CA THR A 239 13.53 -4.49 -2.50
C THR A 239 13.23 -3.29 -3.40
N ASP A 240 13.80 -3.26 -4.60
CA ASP A 240 13.54 -2.18 -5.55
C ASP A 240 12.16 -2.38 -6.20
N THR A 241 11.33 -1.34 -6.10
CA THR A 241 10.01 -1.21 -6.72
C THR A 241 10.00 -1.34 -8.25
N LYS A 242 11.17 -1.31 -8.89
CA LYS A 242 11.34 -1.66 -10.31
C LYS A 242 11.13 -3.15 -10.60
N ASN A 243 11.21 -4.00 -9.58
CA ASN A 243 10.90 -5.42 -9.70
C ASN A 243 9.39 -5.65 -9.54
N VAL A 244 8.79 -6.45 -10.43
CA VAL A 244 7.34 -6.71 -10.44
C VAL A 244 6.86 -7.32 -9.12
N GLY A 245 7.68 -8.16 -8.48
CA GLY A 245 7.39 -8.75 -7.17
C GLY A 245 7.27 -7.73 -6.04
N VAL A 246 7.87 -6.55 -6.17
CA VAL A 246 7.75 -5.43 -5.21
C VAL A 246 6.74 -4.41 -5.72
N GLY A 247 7.06 -3.70 -6.81
CA GLY A 247 6.18 -2.75 -7.49
C GLY A 247 5.37 -1.82 -6.59
N ALA A 248 4.10 -1.64 -6.97
CA ALA A 248 3.16 -0.74 -6.31
C ALA A 248 2.35 -1.40 -5.17
N HIS A 249 2.76 -2.55 -4.63
CA HIS A 249 2.03 -3.22 -3.53
C HIS A 249 1.78 -2.26 -2.36
N GLN A 250 2.83 -1.57 -1.89
CA GLN A 250 2.71 -0.63 -0.77
C GLN A 250 1.81 0.57 -1.11
N SER A 251 1.84 1.07 -2.34
CA SER A 251 1.00 2.19 -2.77
C SER A 251 -0.49 1.86 -2.69
N HIS A 252 -0.86 0.61 -2.98
CA HIS A 252 -2.25 0.15 -2.90
C HIS A 252 -2.69 -0.16 -1.48
N LEU A 253 -1.88 -0.92 -0.72
CA LEU A 253 -2.27 -1.36 0.62
C LEU A 253 -2.20 -0.27 1.69
N ALA A 254 -1.39 0.78 1.49
CA ALA A 254 -1.32 1.89 2.44
C ALA A 254 -2.48 2.88 2.27
N GLY A 255 -3.06 2.98 1.07
CA GLY A 255 -4.01 4.05 0.72
C GLY A 255 -3.36 5.45 0.71
N SER A 256 -4.21 6.47 0.61
CA SER A 256 -3.83 7.89 0.65
C SER A 256 -4.93 8.73 1.32
N THR A 257 -4.79 10.06 1.30
CA THR A 257 -5.82 10.98 1.80
C THR A 257 -7.10 11.00 0.96
N TYR A 258 -7.05 10.49 -0.28
CA TYR A 258 -8.16 10.50 -1.23
C TYR A 258 -8.39 9.16 -1.94
N LEU A 259 -7.58 8.14 -1.63
CA LEU A 259 -7.73 6.76 -2.10
C LEU A 259 -7.78 5.82 -0.89
N PRO A 260 -8.84 5.01 -0.70
CA PRO A 260 -8.87 4.05 0.39
C PRO A 260 -7.80 2.98 0.21
N ALA A 261 -7.36 2.38 1.31
CA ALA A 261 -6.48 1.21 1.27
C ALA A 261 -7.17 0.07 0.51
N VAL A 262 -6.45 -0.54 -0.43
CA VAL A 262 -6.93 -1.65 -1.24
C VAL A 262 -6.56 -2.96 -0.56
N THR A 263 -7.54 -3.85 -0.40
CA THR A 263 -7.30 -5.19 0.16
C THR A 263 -6.73 -6.12 -0.89
N CYS A 264 -5.99 -7.14 -0.46
CA CYS A 264 -5.32 -8.10 -1.34
C CYS A 264 -6.30 -8.81 -2.29
N GLU A 265 -7.51 -9.13 -1.79
CA GLU A 265 -8.59 -9.82 -2.52
C GLU A 265 -9.09 -9.05 -3.74
N THR A 266 -8.82 -7.74 -3.80
CA THR A 266 -9.16 -6.91 -4.95
C THR A 266 -8.38 -7.32 -6.20
N CYS A 267 -7.16 -7.87 -6.04
CA CYS A 267 -6.26 -8.20 -7.14
C CYS A 267 -6.03 -9.70 -7.33
N HIS A 268 -5.95 -10.46 -6.24
CA HIS A 268 -5.67 -11.89 -6.30
C HIS A 268 -6.35 -12.63 -5.14
N LYS A 269 -6.48 -13.94 -5.27
CA LYS A 269 -7.00 -14.78 -4.20
C LYS A 269 -6.01 -14.78 -3.04
N VAL A 270 -6.49 -14.55 -1.82
CA VAL A 270 -5.69 -14.66 -0.60
C VAL A 270 -5.85 -16.08 -0.04
N PRO A 271 -4.75 -16.84 0.12
CA PRO A 271 -4.78 -18.16 0.73
C PRO A 271 -5.24 -18.10 2.19
N ALA A 272 -6.07 -19.06 2.62
CA ALA A 272 -6.49 -19.15 4.02
C ALA A 272 -5.42 -19.81 4.92
N ALA A 273 -4.55 -20.62 4.32
CA ALA A 273 -3.46 -21.33 4.97
C ALA A 273 -2.26 -21.46 4.00
N VAL A 274 -1.07 -21.68 4.53
CA VAL A 274 0.17 -21.80 3.75
C VAL A 274 0.10 -22.93 2.72
N ASP A 275 -0.56 -24.04 3.05
CA ASP A 275 -0.75 -25.22 2.20
C ASP A 275 -2.06 -25.19 1.39
N SER A 276 -2.75 -24.05 1.32
CA SER A 276 -3.94 -23.91 0.48
C SER A 276 -3.58 -24.18 -0.99
N PRO A 277 -4.43 -24.92 -1.75
CA PRO A 277 -4.18 -25.17 -3.16
C PRO A 277 -4.01 -23.89 -3.97
N GLY A 278 -2.96 -23.83 -4.78
CA GLY A 278 -2.60 -22.67 -5.59
C GLY A 278 -1.76 -21.62 -4.86
N HIS A 279 -1.16 -21.94 -3.72
CA HIS A 279 -0.31 -21.01 -2.97
C HIS A 279 1.18 -21.33 -3.09
N ILE A 280 1.65 -22.37 -2.37
CA ILE A 280 3.06 -22.80 -2.40
C ILE A 280 3.28 -24.06 -3.24
N ASP A 281 2.19 -24.72 -3.64
CA ASP A 281 2.16 -25.94 -4.43
C ASP A 281 2.12 -25.67 -5.94
N THR A 282 1.99 -24.40 -6.34
CA THR A 282 2.05 -23.93 -7.73
C THR A 282 3.24 -23.00 -7.94
N PRO A 283 3.94 -23.08 -9.09
CA PRO A 283 4.97 -22.12 -9.43
C PRO A 283 4.39 -20.70 -9.56
N GLY A 284 5.11 -19.70 -9.06
CA GLY A 284 4.74 -18.30 -9.25
C GLY A 284 4.78 -17.86 -10.72
N PRO A 285 4.21 -16.69 -11.05
CA PRO A 285 3.63 -15.70 -10.14
C PRO A 285 2.21 -16.06 -9.66
N ALA A 286 1.74 -15.40 -8.59
CA ALA A 286 0.38 -15.57 -8.09
C ALA A 286 -0.67 -15.21 -9.16
N GLU A 287 -1.74 -15.99 -9.26
CA GLU A 287 -2.82 -15.73 -10.19
C GLU A 287 -3.62 -14.50 -9.79
N LEU A 288 -3.81 -13.58 -10.74
CA LEU A 288 -4.63 -12.40 -10.52
C LEU A 288 -6.11 -12.69 -10.79
N THR A 289 -6.93 -12.36 -9.81
CA THR A 289 -8.39 -12.42 -9.85
C THR A 289 -8.91 -11.05 -9.43
N PHE A 290 -9.13 -10.17 -10.39
CA PHE A 290 -9.60 -8.82 -10.10
C PHE A 290 -11.07 -8.81 -9.70
N THR A 291 -11.37 -8.24 -8.54
CA THR A 291 -12.73 -8.20 -7.98
C THR A 291 -13.08 -6.82 -7.41
N ALA A 292 -14.31 -6.70 -6.89
CA ALA A 292 -14.79 -5.52 -6.17
C ALA A 292 -14.54 -4.21 -6.93
N MET A 293 -13.80 -3.29 -6.33
CA MET A 293 -13.56 -1.96 -6.87
C MET A 293 -12.75 -1.96 -8.17
N ALA A 294 -11.92 -2.97 -8.43
CA ALA A 294 -11.16 -3.04 -9.68
C ALA A 294 -12.08 -3.17 -10.91
N SER A 295 -13.17 -3.94 -10.76
CA SER A 295 -14.13 -4.28 -11.82
C SER A 295 -15.45 -3.50 -11.74
N ALA A 296 -15.50 -2.45 -10.92
CA ALA A 296 -16.70 -1.63 -10.76
C ALA A 296 -17.07 -0.90 -12.07
N GLN A 297 -18.34 -0.46 -12.18
CA GLN A 297 -18.86 0.25 -13.36
C GLN A 297 -18.64 -0.48 -14.70
N GLY A 298 -18.63 -1.82 -14.69
CA GLY A 298 -18.43 -2.63 -15.89
C GLY A 298 -16.98 -2.68 -16.39
N ALA A 299 -16.02 -2.21 -15.58
CA ALA A 299 -14.61 -2.31 -15.88
C ALA A 299 -14.19 -3.78 -16.05
N SER A 300 -13.26 -4.02 -16.97
CA SER A 300 -12.68 -5.35 -17.25
C SER A 300 -11.17 -5.31 -17.04
N PRO A 301 -10.71 -5.48 -15.79
CA PRO A 301 -9.29 -5.38 -15.44
C PRO A 301 -8.43 -6.39 -16.17
N VAL A 302 -7.28 -5.92 -16.67
CA VAL A 302 -6.26 -6.73 -17.32
C VAL A 302 -4.89 -6.34 -16.79
N TRP A 303 -4.11 -7.34 -16.43
CA TRP A 303 -2.69 -7.22 -16.13
C TRP A 303 -1.86 -7.77 -17.29
N ASN A 304 -0.89 -6.97 -17.75
CA ASN A 304 0.13 -7.44 -18.67
C ASN A 304 1.47 -7.55 -17.92
N HIS A 305 1.93 -8.77 -17.72
CA HIS A 305 3.16 -9.07 -16.99
C HIS A 305 4.42 -8.58 -17.72
N ASP A 306 4.46 -8.65 -19.05
CA ASP A 306 5.65 -8.30 -19.85
C ASP A 306 5.92 -6.79 -19.82
N THR A 307 4.86 -5.98 -19.87
CA THR A 307 4.96 -4.52 -19.80
C THR A 307 4.85 -3.99 -18.37
N ALA A 308 4.48 -4.85 -17.42
CA ALA A 308 4.13 -4.52 -16.04
C ALA A 308 3.05 -3.42 -15.96
N THR A 309 1.99 -3.52 -16.77
CA THR A 309 0.93 -2.50 -16.84
C THR A 309 -0.44 -3.08 -16.48
N CYS A 310 -1.24 -2.26 -15.79
CA CYS A 310 -2.65 -2.53 -15.54
C CYS A 310 -3.49 -1.73 -16.54
N SER A 311 -4.54 -2.32 -17.09
CA SER A 311 -5.50 -1.64 -17.98
C SER A 311 -6.91 -2.13 -17.70
N GLY A 312 -7.93 -1.41 -18.16
CA GLY A 312 -9.32 -1.83 -17.96
C GLY A 312 -9.79 -1.80 -16.50
N VAL A 313 -9.01 -1.21 -15.58
CA VAL A 313 -9.33 -1.09 -14.15
C VAL A 313 -10.13 0.18 -13.88
N TYR A 314 -11.21 0.06 -13.10
CA TYR A 314 -12.07 1.19 -12.73
C TYR A 314 -11.29 2.33 -12.08
N CYS A 315 -10.51 2.05 -11.03
CA CYS A 315 -9.72 3.07 -10.32
C CYS A 315 -8.62 3.69 -11.18
N HIS A 316 -8.18 3.01 -12.24
CA HIS A 316 -7.26 3.57 -13.23
C HIS A 316 -8.01 4.27 -14.36
N GLY A 317 -9.28 4.63 -14.18
CA GLY A 317 -10.00 5.48 -15.12
C GLY A 317 -10.51 4.78 -16.38
N ALA A 318 -10.49 3.45 -16.45
CA ALA A 318 -10.91 2.74 -17.66
C ALA A 318 -12.36 3.04 -18.09
N THR A 319 -13.22 3.35 -17.12
CA THR A 319 -14.63 3.70 -17.34
C THR A 319 -14.93 5.16 -16.99
N LEU A 320 -13.90 5.96 -16.71
CA LEU A 320 -14.04 7.36 -16.33
C LEU A 320 -13.54 8.25 -17.47
N THR A 321 -14.25 9.34 -17.76
CA THR A 321 -13.91 10.19 -18.90
C THR A 321 -12.87 11.25 -18.52
N GLY A 322 -11.92 11.49 -19.43
CA GLY A 322 -10.95 12.60 -19.33
C GLY A 322 -9.70 12.33 -18.48
N GLY A 323 -9.48 11.09 -18.04
CA GLY A 323 -8.23 10.70 -17.37
C GLY A 323 -7.05 10.68 -18.33
N SER A 324 -5.90 11.21 -17.90
CA SER A 324 -4.68 11.28 -18.71
C SER A 324 -3.81 10.01 -18.67
N ASN A 325 -4.03 9.10 -17.72
CA ASN A 325 -3.27 7.86 -17.59
C ASN A 325 -4.16 6.69 -17.16
N THR A 326 -4.70 5.97 -18.15
CA THR A 326 -5.57 4.81 -17.91
C THR A 326 -4.88 3.45 -17.98
N THR A 327 -3.56 3.46 -18.19
CA THR A 327 -2.73 2.26 -18.27
C THR A 327 -1.44 2.42 -17.45
N PRO A 328 -1.53 2.64 -16.13
CA PRO A 328 -0.35 2.89 -15.31
C PRO A 328 0.58 1.68 -15.25
N LYS A 329 1.88 1.96 -15.08
CA LYS A 329 2.92 0.95 -14.93
C LYS A 329 3.13 0.62 -13.45
N TRP A 330 2.98 -0.65 -13.09
CA TRP A 330 3.10 -1.18 -11.74
C TRP A 330 4.44 -0.90 -11.06
N THR A 331 5.50 -0.83 -11.86
CA THR A 331 6.87 -0.62 -11.36
C THR A 331 7.28 0.86 -11.34
N VAL A 332 6.33 1.80 -11.50
CA VAL A 332 6.55 3.25 -11.42
C VAL A 332 5.79 3.78 -10.21
N VAL A 333 6.52 4.08 -9.13
CA VAL A 333 5.97 4.46 -7.82
C VAL A 333 6.57 5.78 -7.30
N ASP A 334 6.82 6.71 -8.21
CA ASP A 334 7.36 8.06 -7.93
C ASP A 334 6.27 9.12 -7.67
N GLY A 335 5.00 8.70 -7.63
CA GLY A 335 3.84 9.57 -7.48
C GLY A 335 3.33 10.21 -8.77
N SER A 336 4.05 10.10 -9.90
CA SER A 336 3.65 10.71 -11.18
C SER A 336 2.33 10.18 -11.73
N GLN A 337 1.99 8.93 -11.41
CA GLN A 337 0.81 8.25 -11.94
C GLN A 337 -0.47 8.46 -11.10
N ALA A 338 -0.35 9.03 -9.90
CA ALA A 338 -1.47 9.25 -8.97
C ALA A 338 -1.86 10.73 -8.84
N ALA A 339 -1.35 11.60 -9.72
CA ALA A 339 -1.72 13.00 -9.73
C ALA A 339 -3.19 13.20 -10.10
N CYS A 340 -3.82 14.23 -9.53
CA CYS A 340 -5.15 14.68 -9.92
C CYS A 340 -5.24 14.84 -11.46
N GLY A 341 -6.27 14.24 -12.08
CA GLY A 341 -6.44 14.25 -13.54
C GLY A 341 -5.98 12.97 -14.25
N THR A 342 -5.25 12.07 -13.57
CA THR A 342 -4.77 10.83 -14.21
C THR A 342 -5.89 9.81 -14.41
N CYS A 343 -6.77 9.63 -13.42
CA CYS A 343 -7.87 8.67 -13.49
C CYS A 343 -9.11 9.24 -14.21
N HIS A 344 -9.46 10.51 -13.98
CA HIS A 344 -10.60 11.17 -14.61
C HIS A 344 -10.30 12.65 -14.85
N GLY A 345 -11.08 13.30 -15.72
CA GLY A 345 -10.94 14.73 -15.99
C GLY A 345 -11.28 15.57 -14.76
N LEU A 346 -10.68 16.76 -14.67
CA LEU A 346 -10.94 17.75 -13.62
C LEU A 346 -11.29 19.11 -14.25
N PRO A 347 -12.57 19.42 -14.52
CA PRO A 347 -13.73 18.53 -14.38
C PRO A 347 -13.78 17.42 -15.46
N PRO A 348 -14.64 16.38 -15.30
CA PRO A 348 -14.92 15.43 -16.37
C PRO A 348 -15.36 16.15 -17.66
N SER A 349 -15.24 15.46 -18.80
CA SER A 349 -15.69 16.01 -20.08
C SER A 349 -17.20 16.27 -20.10
N ALA A 350 -17.65 17.02 -21.11
CA ALA A 350 -19.08 17.24 -21.39
C ALA A 350 -19.90 15.92 -21.27
N PRO A 351 -21.13 15.98 -20.74
CA PRO A 351 -21.95 17.18 -20.51
C PRO A 351 -21.70 17.90 -19.16
N HIS A 352 -20.59 17.63 -18.47
CA HIS A 352 -20.25 18.35 -17.24
C HIS A 352 -20.16 19.88 -17.50
N PRO A 353 -20.79 20.72 -16.66
CA PRO A 353 -20.72 22.17 -16.80
C PRO A 353 -19.30 22.69 -16.58
N LYS A 354 -18.98 23.86 -17.14
CA LYS A 354 -17.68 24.50 -16.93
C LYS A 354 -17.64 25.08 -15.51
N ALA A 355 -16.74 24.57 -14.69
CA ALA A 355 -16.54 25.02 -13.31
C ALA A 355 -15.05 25.25 -13.05
N GLU A 356 -14.72 26.36 -12.41
CA GLU A 356 -13.36 26.70 -12.00
C GLU A 356 -12.91 25.86 -10.80
N PRO A 357 -11.59 25.66 -10.60
CA PRO A 357 -11.06 24.94 -9.45
C PRO A 357 -11.57 25.49 -8.11
N GLY A 358 -12.36 24.67 -7.40
CA GLY A 358 -13.00 25.04 -6.12
C GLY A 358 -14.51 25.24 -6.19
N GLN A 359 -15.10 25.29 -7.39
CA GLN A 359 -16.55 25.34 -7.60
C GLN A 359 -17.20 23.94 -7.61
N CYS A 360 -16.39 22.88 -7.57
CA CYS A 360 -16.87 21.49 -7.53
C CYS A 360 -17.80 21.24 -6.33
N ILE A 361 -17.47 21.84 -5.18
CA ILE A 361 -18.27 21.75 -3.94
C ILE A 361 -19.69 22.31 -4.12
N TRP A 362 -19.86 23.18 -5.11
CA TRP A 362 -21.09 23.52 -5.85
C TRP A 362 -22.16 22.44 -5.85
N CYS A 363 -21.82 21.42 -6.60
CA CYS A 363 -22.69 20.30 -6.93
C CYS A 363 -22.30 19.05 -6.15
N HIS A 364 -21.07 18.97 -5.65
CA HIS A 364 -20.50 17.80 -5.00
C HIS A 364 -20.23 18.03 -3.50
N LYS A 365 -21.06 18.83 -2.81
CA LYS A 365 -20.84 19.24 -1.41
C LYS A 365 -20.57 18.08 -0.44
N ASP A 366 -21.21 16.93 -0.68
CA ASP A 366 -21.08 15.77 0.20
C ASP A 366 -19.82 14.98 -0.13
N ALA A 367 -19.30 15.09 -1.35
CA ALA A 367 -18.08 14.42 -1.81
C ALA A 367 -16.79 15.18 -1.49
N PHE A 368 -16.88 16.47 -1.15
CA PHE A 368 -15.71 17.32 -0.87
C PHE A 368 -15.72 17.81 0.58
N ASP A 369 -14.54 17.84 1.19
CA ASP A 369 -14.33 18.48 2.48
C ASP A 369 -14.25 20.01 2.29
N PRO A 370 -15.08 20.80 3.00
CA PRO A 370 -15.15 22.25 2.79
C PRO A 370 -13.90 23.02 3.24
N ALA A 371 -13.11 22.47 4.16
CA ALA A 371 -11.90 23.13 4.67
C ALA A 371 -10.70 22.89 3.75
N THR A 372 -10.51 21.64 3.30
CA THR A 372 -9.37 21.24 2.47
C THR A 372 -9.65 21.33 0.98
N LYS A 373 -10.94 21.40 0.60
CA LYS A 373 -11.41 21.29 -0.80
C LYS A 373 -10.99 19.99 -1.49
N MET A 374 -10.65 18.96 -0.70
CA MET A 374 -10.28 17.63 -1.19
C MET A 374 -11.49 16.70 -1.19
N PRO A 375 -11.55 15.71 -2.10
CA PRO A 375 -12.56 14.66 -2.03
C PRO A 375 -12.46 13.88 -0.71
N LYS A 376 -13.59 13.55 -0.10
CA LYS A 376 -13.63 12.69 1.09
C LYS A 376 -13.39 11.24 0.68
N LEU A 377 -12.66 10.53 1.54
CA LEU A 377 -12.18 9.18 1.24
C LEU A 377 -13.31 8.17 0.95
N ASP A 378 -14.43 8.29 1.67
CA ASP A 378 -15.58 7.39 1.61
C ASP A 378 -16.48 7.59 0.38
N THR A 379 -16.35 8.74 -0.29
CA THR A 379 -17.22 9.18 -1.39
C THR A 379 -16.47 9.37 -2.71
N HIS A 380 -15.14 9.49 -2.68
CA HIS A 380 -14.35 9.69 -3.90
C HIS A 380 -14.24 8.41 -4.75
N ILE A 381 -13.89 7.27 -4.14
CA ILE A 381 -13.67 5.99 -4.84
C ILE A 381 -14.63 4.94 -4.29
N ASN A 382 -15.91 5.08 -4.63
CA ASN A 382 -16.99 4.19 -4.19
C ASN A 382 -17.90 3.71 -5.33
N ALA A 383 -17.50 3.98 -6.58
CA ALA A 383 -18.26 3.68 -7.79
C ALA A 383 -19.64 4.35 -7.88
N LYS A 384 -19.84 5.49 -7.20
CA LYS A 384 -21.06 6.29 -7.29
C LYS A 384 -20.73 7.71 -7.70
N LEU A 385 -21.65 8.32 -8.42
CA LEU A 385 -21.59 9.74 -8.75
C LEU A 385 -22.27 10.53 -7.64
N GLU A 386 -21.47 11.21 -6.84
CA GLU A 386 -21.93 11.96 -5.68
C GLU A 386 -22.32 13.39 -6.08
N ILE A 387 -23.51 13.56 -6.64
CA ILE A 387 -24.09 14.87 -6.98
C ILE A 387 -25.21 15.19 -6.01
N TYR A 388 -25.17 16.39 -5.44
CA TYR A 388 -26.30 16.96 -4.73
C TYR A 388 -27.41 17.29 -5.73
N ASN A 389 -28.49 16.52 -5.67
CA ASN A 389 -29.59 16.61 -6.63
C ASN A 389 -30.83 17.18 -5.92
N GLY A 390 -30.80 18.47 -5.59
CA GLY A 390 -32.02 19.18 -5.19
C GLY A 390 -32.79 19.59 -6.44
N SER A 391 -34.08 19.27 -6.50
CA SER A 391 -34.94 19.53 -7.67
C SER A 391 -35.53 20.94 -7.72
N ASP A 392 -35.20 21.80 -6.76
CA ASP A 392 -35.63 23.20 -6.71
C ASP A 392 -34.42 24.16 -6.82
N CYS A 393 -34.67 25.41 -7.19
CA CYS A 393 -33.62 26.42 -7.32
C CYS A 393 -32.89 26.67 -5.98
N THR A 394 -33.60 26.45 -4.87
CA THR A 394 -33.13 26.68 -3.49
C THR A 394 -32.07 25.68 -3.04
N ALA A 395 -31.88 24.61 -3.81
CA ALA A 395 -30.82 23.65 -3.65
C ALA A 395 -29.42 24.27 -3.82
N CYS A 396 -29.27 25.23 -4.74
CA CYS A 396 -27.97 25.80 -5.07
C CYS A 396 -27.86 27.28 -4.67
N HIS A 397 -28.97 28.01 -4.70
CA HIS A 397 -29.01 29.46 -4.52
C HIS A 397 -30.31 29.91 -3.87
N GLY A 398 -30.25 31.03 -3.16
CA GLY A 398 -31.45 31.59 -2.55
C GLY A 398 -31.69 31.02 -1.16
N SER A 399 -32.96 30.85 -0.81
CA SER A 399 -33.43 30.27 0.43
C SER A 399 -34.72 29.49 0.18
N THR A 400 -35.13 28.68 1.15
CA THR A 400 -36.43 27.98 1.14
C THR A 400 -37.64 28.90 0.97
N THR A 401 -37.46 30.21 1.17
CA THR A 401 -38.50 31.24 0.98
C THR A 401 -38.44 31.94 -0.37
N ASN A 402 -37.27 32.08 -1.00
CA ASN A 402 -37.10 32.78 -2.27
C ASN A 402 -35.89 32.21 -3.05
N PRO A 403 -36.06 31.76 -4.30
CA PRO A 403 -34.97 31.25 -5.12
C PRO A 403 -33.93 32.30 -5.53
N ALA A 404 -34.24 33.60 -5.39
CA ALA A 404 -33.24 34.64 -5.55
C ALA A 404 -32.36 34.74 -4.30
N PRO A 405 -31.05 35.04 -4.44
CA PRO A 405 -30.11 35.09 -3.32
C PRO A 405 -30.63 35.92 -2.13
N PRO A 406 -30.81 35.30 -0.95
CA PRO A 406 -30.10 35.77 0.22
C PRO A 406 -28.82 34.98 0.41
N GLN A 407 -28.63 33.86 -0.28
CA GLN A 407 -27.37 33.13 -0.36
C GLN A 407 -26.97 32.95 -1.82
N SER A 408 -25.77 33.37 -2.18
CA SER A 408 -25.18 33.10 -3.49
C SER A 408 -24.51 31.72 -3.54
N LEU A 409 -23.98 31.31 -4.69
CA LEU A 409 -23.29 30.02 -4.83
C LEU A 409 -22.02 29.93 -4.01
N SER A 410 -21.34 31.06 -3.81
CA SER A 410 -20.18 31.12 -2.91
C SER A 410 -20.58 31.01 -1.44
N GLY A 411 -21.88 30.93 -1.14
CA GLY A 411 -22.43 30.93 0.20
C GLY A 411 -22.54 32.32 0.82
N ALA A 412 -22.20 33.39 0.08
CA ALA A 412 -22.29 34.75 0.59
C ALA A 412 -23.75 35.13 0.84
N THR A 413 -24.01 35.76 1.98
CA THR A 413 -25.36 36.24 2.33
C THR A 413 -25.48 37.74 2.54
N ASP A 414 -24.35 38.44 2.48
CA ASP A 414 -24.30 39.88 2.69
C ASP A 414 -24.71 40.60 1.39
N PRO A 415 -25.67 41.54 1.41
CA PRO A 415 -26.07 42.32 0.23
C PRO A 415 -24.95 43.23 -0.31
N THR A 416 -23.81 43.33 0.37
CA THR A 416 -22.59 43.96 -0.16
C THR A 416 -21.80 43.06 -1.11
N ASP A 417 -22.10 41.76 -1.16
CA ASP A 417 -21.58 40.86 -2.20
C ASP A 417 -22.36 41.08 -3.51
N THR A 418 -21.66 41.24 -4.63
CA THR A 418 -22.28 41.47 -5.96
C THR A 418 -23.27 40.37 -6.34
N SER A 419 -23.02 39.13 -5.93
CA SER A 419 -23.87 37.98 -6.23
C SER A 419 -25.15 37.93 -5.39
N VAL A 420 -25.21 38.66 -4.27
CA VAL A 420 -26.42 38.85 -3.46
C VAL A 420 -27.09 40.18 -3.80
N GLY A 421 -26.35 41.28 -3.63
CA GLY A 421 -26.74 42.63 -4.00
C GLY A 421 -28.17 43.03 -3.60
N ALA A 422 -28.83 43.76 -4.50
CA ALA A 422 -30.16 44.31 -4.28
C ALA A 422 -31.31 43.34 -4.67
N HIS A 423 -31.07 42.05 -4.86
CA HIS A 423 -32.14 41.09 -5.25
C HIS A 423 -33.34 41.15 -4.30
N GLN A 424 -33.09 41.06 -2.99
CA GLN A 424 -34.18 41.00 -2.01
C GLN A 424 -35.03 42.28 -1.96
N VAL A 425 -34.43 43.46 -2.13
CA VAL A 425 -35.20 44.71 -2.10
C VAL A 425 -36.05 44.91 -3.34
N HIS A 426 -35.61 44.39 -4.50
CA HIS A 426 -36.39 44.44 -5.74
C HIS A 426 -37.54 43.41 -5.73
N LEU A 427 -37.25 42.17 -5.32
CA LEU A 427 -38.24 41.07 -5.35
C LEU A 427 -39.31 41.21 -4.27
N ASN A 428 -38.97 41.74 -3.10
CA ASN A 428 -39.96 42.01 -2.07
C ASN A 428 -40.75 43.29 -2.35
N GLY A 429 -40.20 44.19 -3.17
CA GLY A 429 -40.66 45.56 -3.31
C GLY A 429 -40.44 46.35 -2.02
N GLY A 430 -41.05 47.54 -1.93
CA GLY A 430 -40.87 48.39 -0.76
C GLY A 430 -41.89 49.49 -0.66
N THR A 431 -41.54 50.55 0.07
CA THR A 431 -42.39 51.75 0.23
C THR A 431 -42.70 52.41 -1.12
N PHE A 432 -41.75 52.36 -2.06
CA PHE A 432 -41.81 53.12 -3.31
C PHE A 432 -42.19 52.29 -4.53
N SER A 433 -42.07 50.96 -4.48
CA SER A 433 -42.22 50.10 -5.66
C SER A 433 -43.06 48.86 -5.37
N ARG A 434 -43.72 48.37 -6.41
CA ARG A 434 -44.16 46.96 -6.46
C ARG A 434 -42.98 46.00 -6.44
N LYS A 435 -43.27 44.71 -6.36
CA LYS A 435 -42.29 43.64 -6.58
C LYS A 435 -41.84 43.67 -8.03
N VAL A 436 -40.53 43.63 -8.28
CA VAL A 436 -39.96 43.47 -9.61
C VAL A 436 -39.83 41.98 -9.89
N LEU A 437 -40.35 41.52 -11.04
CA LEU A 437 -40.26 40.11 -11.43
C LEU A 437 -38.86 39.80 -11.97
N CYS A 438 -38.43 38.55 -11.82
CA CYS A 438 -37.09 38.10 -12.25
C CYS A 438 -36.87 38.32 -13.76
N GLU A 439 -37.90 38.04 -14.56
CA GLU A 439 -37.90 38.15 -16.02
C GLU A 439 -37.74 39.59 -16.52
N GLU A 440 -37.93 40.59 -15.63
CA GLU A 440 -37.70 42.00 -15.96
C GLU A 440 -36.20 42.34 -16.10
N CYS A 441 -35.30 41.46 -15.63
CA CYS A 441 -33.85 41.62 -15.71
C CYS A 441 -33.19 40.54 -16.57
N HIS A 442 -33.47 39.27 -16.29
CA HIS A 442 -32.79 38.13 -16.91
C HIS A 442 -33.75 36.97 -17.15
N VAL A 443 -33.36 36.02 -18.01
CA VAL A 443 -34.12 34.79 -18.22
C VAL A 443 -34.14 33.96 -16.93
N VAL A 444 -35.31 33.45 -16.55
CA VAL A 444 -35.44 32.51 -15.43
C VAL A 444 -35.39 31.08 -15.97
N PRO A 445 -34.41 30.27 -15.56
CA PRO A 445 -34.32 28.88 -16.02
C PRO A 445 -35.46 28.04 -15.46
N THR A 446 -35.97 27.09 -16.26
CA THR A 446 -37.02 26.14 -15.85
C THR A 446 -36.46 24.83 -15.31
N SER A 447 -35.17 24.58 -15.55
CA SER A 447 -34.41 23.41 -15.08
C SER A 447 -32.92 23.72 -14.98
N LEU A 448 -32.16 22.87 -14.27
CA LEU A 448 -30.70 23.01 -14.13
C LEU A 448 -29.97 23.11 -15.47
N MET A 449 -30.41 22.36 -16.48
CA MET A 449 -29.79 22.28 -17.81
C MET A 449 -30.44 23.21 -18.84
N SER A 450 -31.20 24.22 -18.38
CA SER A 450 -31.74 25.23 -19.30
C SER A 450 -30.59 25.99 -19.94
N ALA A 451 -30.66 26.25 -21.24
CA ALA A 451 -29.66 27.03 -21.94
C ALA A 451 -29.46 28.39 -21.28
N GLY A 452 -28.22 28.78 -21.04
CA GLY A 452 -27.86 30.04 -20.41
C GLY A 452 -27.88 30.01 -18.87
N HIS A 453 -28.02 28.83 -18.26
CA HIS A 453 -27.97 28.67 -16.80
C HIS A 453 -26.59 28.22 -16.32
N ILE A 454 -26.36 26.90 -16.19
CA ILE A 454 -25.10 26.33 -15.72
C ILE A 454 -24.14 25.96 -16.87
N ASP A 455 -24.63 26.01 -18.11
CA ASP A 455 -23.92 25.65 -19.33
C ASP A 455 -23.23 26.84 -20.01
N ASP A 456 -23.50 28.06 -19.57
CA ASP A 456 -22.86 29.29 -20.04
C ASP A 456 -21.88 29.88 -19.01
N GLY A 457 -21.06 30.83 -19.46
CA GLY A 457 -20.13 31.55 -18.60
C GLY A 457 -20.86 32.44 -17.58
N TRP A 458 -20.36 32.46 -16.34
CA TRP A 458 -20.85 33.33 -15.27
C TRP A 458 -20.57 34.81 -15.59
N PRO A 459 -21.45 35.77 -15.20
CA PRO A 459 -22.73 35.63 -14.49
C PRO A 459 -23.94 35.46 -15.43
N ALA A 460 -25.16 35.34 -14.86
CA ALA A 460 -26.40 35.19 -15.62
C ALA A 460 -26.60 36.28 -16.69
N THR A 461 -27.01 35.87 -17.89
CA THR A 461 -27.23 36.78 -19.03
C THR A 461 -28.44 37.69 -18.78
N LEU A 462 -28.22 39.01 -18.83
CA LEU A 462 -29.28 40.01 -18.70
C LEU A 462 -29.97 40.25 -20.04
N THR A 463 -31.30 40.18 -20.06
CA THR A 463 -32.13 40.33 -21.27
C THR A 463 -33.09 41.51 -21.22
N TRP A 464 -33.36 42.05 -20.03
CA TRP A 464 -34.22 43.22 -19.73
C TRP A 464 -35.62 43.21 -20.35
N SER A 465 -36.64 43.28 -19.50
CA SER A 465 -38.04 43.40 -19.95
C SER A 465 -38.91 44.16 -18.94
N GLY A 466 -40.19 44.35 -19.26
CA GLY A 466 -41.14 44.98 -18.34
C GLY A 466 -40.79 46.43 -18.03
N VAL A 467 -40.74 46.78 -16.73
CA VAL A 467 -40.52 48.17 -16.32
C VAL A 467 -39.10 48.65 -16.60
N SER A 468 -38.12 47.75 -16.72
CA SER A 468 -36.72 48.14 -16.93
C SER A 468 -36.53 48.90 -18.25
N VAL A 469 -37.26 48.51 -19.30
CA VAL A 469 -37.22 49.08 -20.66
C VAL A 469 -38.35 50.09 -20.94
N ALA A 470 -39.17 50.41 -19.94
CA ALA A 470 -40.32 51.30 -20.13
C ALA A 470 -39.90 52.71 -20.58
N GLY A 471 -40.80 53.39 -21.29
CA GLY A 471 -40.59 54.77 -21.75
C GLY A 471 -39.35 55.01 -22.60
N GLY A 472 -38.88 53.99 -23.32
CA GLY A 472 -37.71 54.08 -24.19
C GLY A 472 -36.36 53.94 -23.46
N SER A 473 -36.38 53.53 -22.19
CA SER A 473 -35.19 53.19 -21.43
C SER A 473 -34.34 52.13 -22.15
N THR A 474 -33.02 52.28 -22.03
CA THR A 474 -32.00 51.38 -22.60
C THR A 474 -31.14 50.85 -21.45
N PRO A 475 -31.63 49.85 -20.69
CA PRO A 475 -30.92 49.30 -19.55
C PRO A 475 -29.52 48.82 -19.89
N ALA A 476 -28.56 49.15 -19.04
CA ALA A 476 -27.23 48.60 -19.09
C ALA A 476 -26.72 48.28 -17.69
N TRP A 477 -25.88 47.26 -17.65
CA TRP A 477 -25.17 46.83 -16.45
C TRP A 477 -23.68 46.94 -16.70
N ASP A 478 -22.98 47.65 -15.82
CA ASP A 478 -21.53 47.75 -15.85
C ASP A 478 -20.94 46.83 -14.79
N HIS A 479 -20.28 45.76 -15.24
CA HIS A 479 -19.64 44.78 -14.36
C HIS A 479 -18.44 45.35 -13.59
N ALA A 480 -17.75 46.37 -14.12
CA ALA A 480 -16.56 46.93 -13.49
C ALA A 480 -16.92 47.83 -12.31
N THR A 481 -17.99 48.62 -12.46
CA THR A 481 -18.47 49.53 -11.42
C THR A 481 -19.60 48.95 -10.57
N VAL A 482 -20.16 47.81 -10.97
CA VAL A 482 -21.28 47.14 -10.29
C VAL A 482 -22.52 48.07 -10.25
N THR A 483 -22.74 48.81 -11.34
CA THR A 483 -23.83 49.80 -11.44
C THR A 483 -24.85 49.44 -12.51
N CYS A 484 -26.13 49.64 -12.19
CA CYS A 484 -27.21 49.66 -13.18
C CYS A 484 -27.39 51.07 -13.70
N ASN A 485 -27.54 51.23 -15.02
CA ASN A 485 -27.91 52.50 -15.63
C ASN A 485 -28.96 52.31 -16.73
N GLY A 486 -29.57 53.40 -17.20
CA GLY A 486 -30.45 53.39 -18.37
C GLY A 486 -31.80 52.70 -18.20
N THR A 487 -32.18 52.27 -16.98
CA THR A 487 -33.53 51.72 -16.70
C THR A 487 -34.55 52.83 -16.39
N TRP A 488 -35.85 52.51 -16.34
CA TRP A 488 -36.89 53.48 -15.99
C TRP A 488 -36.68 54.14 -14.61
N CYS A 489 -36.17 53.39 -13.63
CA CYS A 489 -35.93 53.89 -12.27
C CYS A 489 -34.48 54.36 -12.03
N HIS A 490 -33.54 53.79 -12.77
CA HIS A 490 -32.10 53.99 -12.61
C HIS A 490 -31.46 54.39 -13.94
N GLY A 491 -31.99 55.39 -14.63
CA GLY A 491 -31.47 55.80 -15.93
C GLY A 491 -31.83 57.24 -16.32
N ALA A 492 -30.80 57.97 -16.77
CA ALA A 492 -30.76 59.27 -17.46
C ALA A 492 -31.56 60.47 -16.86
N PRO A 493 -31.03 61.71 -16.96
CA PRO A 493 -31.41 62.86 -16.12
C PRO A 493 -32.78 63.49 -16.43
N THR A 494 -33.64 62.87 -17.24
CA THR A 494 -34.90 63.49 -17.70
C THR A 494 -35.83 63.86 -16.55
N TRP A 495 -35.75 63.14 -15.43
CA TRP A 495 -36.54 63.40 -14.23
C TRP A 495 -35.77 64.15 -13.13
N GLY A 496 -34.47 64.39 -13.28
CA GLY A 496 -33.66 65.19 -12.34
C GLY A 496 -33.32 64.52 -10.99
N GLY A 497 -33.35 63.19 -10.90
CA GLY A 497 -32.99 62.46 -9.68
C GLY A 497 -31.50 62.51 -9.32
N ALA A 498 -31.20 62.48 -8.02
CA ALA A 498 -29.82 62.58 -7.51
C ALA A 498 -29.01 61.26 -7.57
N ASN A 499 -29.63 60.12 -7.85
CA ASN A 499 -28.97 58.80 -7.90
C ASN A 499 -29.51 57.95 -9.07
N SER A 500 -29.22 58.39 -10.28
CA SER A 500 -29.65 57.76 -11.53
C SER A 500 -28.78 56.57 -11.99
N SER A 501 -27.75 56.21 -11.22
CA SER A 501 -26.86 55.07 -11.51
C SER A 501 -26.39 54.42 -10.19
N PRO A 502 -27.29 53.78 -9.44
CA PRO A 502 -26.96 53.18 -8.15
C PRO A 502 -26.00 52.00 -8.32
N VAL A 503 -25.16 51.81 -7.30
CA VAL A 503 -24.33 50.61 -7.15
C VAL A 503 -25.19 49.49 -6.58
N TRP A 504 -25.24 48.35 -7.27
CA TRP A 504 -26.15 47.23 -6.99
C TRP A 504 -25.97 46.59 -5.62
N ASN A 505 -24.73 46.48 -5.16
CA ASN A 505 -24.39 45.92 -3.86
C ASN A 505 -24.15 47.00 -2.79
N LYS A 506 -24.75 48.18 -2.95
CA LYS A 506 -24.72 49.24 -1.95
C LYS A 506 -26.12 49.44 -1.35
N PRO A 507 -26.37 48.91 -0.13
CA PRO A 507 -27.62 49.13 0.58
C PRO A 507 -27.90 50.61 0.87
N GLY A 508 -29.19 50.96 1.04
CA GLY A 508 -29.61 52.28 1.54
C GLY A 508 -29.54 53.42 0.51
N THR A 509 -29.63 53.12 -0.77
CA THR A 509 -29.45 54.09 -1.88
C THR A 509 -30.76 54.66 -2.45
N ALA A 510 -31.92 54.20 -1.97
CA ALA A 510 -33.24 54.60 -2.45
C ALA A 510 -33.99 55.44 -1.40
N PHE A 511 -34.20 56.72 -1.70
CA PHE A 511 -35.01 57.67 -0.92
C PHE A 511 -35.68 58.68 -1.85
N CYS A 512 -36.67 59.44 -1.36
CA CYS A 512 -37.32 60.48 -2.15
C CYS A 512 -36.29 61.45 -2.78
N GLY A 513 -36.41 61.74 -4.08
CA GLY A 513 -35.45 62.58 -4.80
C GLY A 513 -34.32 61.82 -5.52
N THR A 514 -34.17 60.51 -5.28
CA THR A 514 -33.08 59.72 -5.89
C THR A 514 -33.35 59.33 -7.35
N CYS A 515 -34.59 58.95 -7.67
CA CYS A 515 -34.99 58.53 -9.02
C CYS A 515 -35.40 59.72 -9.89
N HIS A 516 -36.19 60.63 -9.32
CA HIS A 516 -36.61 61.88 -9.93
C HIS A 516 -36.55 63.01 -8.90
N ALA A 517 -36.41 64.26 -9.37
CA ALA A 517 -36.57 65.44 -8.55
C ALA A 517 -37.99 65.53 -7.97
N LEU A 518 -38.18 66.40 -6.98
CA LEU A 518 -39.47 66.64 -6.34
C LEU A 518 -39.80 68.14 -6.46
N PRO A 519 -40.61 68.55 -7.45
CA PRO A 519 -41.24 67.75 -8.51
C PRO A 519 -40.25 67.25 -9.58
N PRO A 520 -40.62 66.25 -10.40
CA PRO A 520 -39.74 65.75 -11.46
C PRO A 520 -39.32 66.82 -12.47
N GLY A 521 -38.12 66.68 -13.01
CA GLY A 521 -37.61 67.53 -14.10
C GLY A 521 -38.37 67.36 -15.42
N GLY A 522 -37.96 68.13 -16.44
CA GLY A 522 -38.56 68.09 -17.77
C GLY A 522 -39.78 69.00 -17.91
N ASN A 523 -40.83 68.53 -18.59
CA ASN A 523 -42.04 69.32 -18.90
C ASN A 523 -43.07 69.31 -17.76
N HIS A 524 -42.64 69.05 -16.52
CA HIS A 524 -43.56 69.12 -15.38
C HIS A 524 -44.08 70.57 -15.26
N PRO A 525 -45.41 70.79 -15.23
CA PRO A 525 -45.96 72.12 -15.20
C PRO A 525 -45.53 72.85 -13.93
N ALA A 526 -45.25 74.15 -14.04
CA ALA A 526 -45.03 75.03 -12.89
C ALA A 526 -46.38 75.32 -12.22
N ILE A 527 -46.86 74.35 -11.44
CA ILE A 527 -48.03 74.48 -10.58
C ILE A 527 -47.55 75.01 -9.23
N GLY A 528 -48.21 76.05 -8.68
CA GLY A 528 -47.82 76.73 -7.45
C GLY A 528 -47.92 75.86 -6.19
N ALA A 529 -48.64 76.29 -5.15
CA ALA A 529 -48.78 75.50 -3.91
C ALA A 529 -49.70 74.25 -4.04
N THR A 530 -50.02 73.81 -5.25
CA THR A 530 -50.90 72.64 -5.48
C THR A 530 -50.17 71.36 -5.03
N PRO A 531 -50.72 70.59 -4.07
CA PRO A 531 -50.09 69.35 -3.63
C PRO A 531 -50.08 68.32 -4.75
N CYS A 532 -49.11 67.40 -4.72
CA CYS A 532 -48.94 66.34 -5.73
C CYS A 532 -50.23 65.56 -6.00
N SER A 533 -51.01 65.30 -4.95
CA SER A 533 -52.30 64.61 -5.02
C SER A 533 -53.36 65.34 -5.85
N GLY A 534 -53.20 66.62 -6.16
CA GLY A 534 -54.10 67.35 -7.07
C GLY A 534 -54.09 66.77 -8.49
N CYS A 535 -52.95 66.29 -8.98
CA CYS A 535 -52.81 65.66 -10.29
C CYS A 535 -52.54 64.15 -10.22
N HIS A 536 -52.02 63.65 -9.09
CA HIS A 536 -51.54 62.28 -8.93
C HIS A 536 -52.16 61.57 -7.71
N ALA A 537 -53.43 61.84 -7.37
CA ALA A 537 -54.11 61.27 -6.18
C ALA A 537 -54.13 59.74 -6.18
N LEU A 538 -54.14 59.11 -7.36
CA LEU A 538 -54.12 57.66 -7.49
C LEU A 538 -52.76 57.03 -7.15
N THR A 539 -51.70 57.84 -7.07
CA THR A 539 -50.32 57.38 -6.89
C THR A 539 -49.72 57.90 -5.59
N VAL A 540 -49.99 59.16 -5.23
CA VAL A 540 -49.41 59.83 -4.06
C VAL A 540 -50.46 60.62 -3.28
N SER A 541 -50.39 60.53 -1.95
CA SER A 541 -51.11 61.39 -1.00
C SER A 541 -50.09 62.06 -0.07
N GLY A 542 -50.01 63.39 -0.14
CA GLY A 542 -48.88 64.12 0.45
C GLY A 542 -47.55 63.69 -0.18
N MET A 543 -46.65 63.14 0.63
CA MET A 543 -45.36 62.55 0.21
C MET A 543 -45.33 61.02 0.37
N GLN A 544 -46.49 60.38 0.53
CA GLN A 544 -46.61 58.94 0.66
C GLN A 544 -47.20 58.32 -0.60
N ILE A 545 -46.59 57.22 -1.06
CA ILE A 545 -47.09 56.43 -2.18
C ILE A 545 -48.28 55.61 -1.70
N VAL A 546 -49.45 55.86 -2.27
CA VAL A 546 -50.71 55.17 -1.92
C VAL A 546 -50.97 53.96 -2.81
N ASP A 547 -50.43 53.96 -4.03
CA ASP A 547 -50.44 52.81 -4.93
C ASP A 547 -49.06 52.62 -5.59
N ARG A 548 -48.40 51.54 -5.22
CA ARG A 548 -47.05 51.18 -5.67
C ARG A 548 -47.04 50.55 -7.05
N GLU A 549 -48.15 49.91 -7.45
CA GLU A 549 -48.33 49.39 -8.80
C GLU A 549 -48.39 50.55 -9.79
N ARG A 550 -49.03 51.66 -9.41
CA ARG A 550 -49.08 52.89 -10.23
C ARG A 550 -47.81 53.71 -10.16
N HIS A 551 -47.15 53.80 -9.00
CA HIS A 551 -45.92 54.60 -8.90
C HIS A 551 -44.78 54.09 -9.79
N ILE A 552 -44.66 52.78 -9.97
CA ILE A 552 -43.64 52.15 -10.81
C ILE A 552 -44.28 51.13 -11.77
N ASN A 553 -44.95 51.62 -12.82
CA ASN A 553 -45.52 50.85 -13.94
C ASN A 553 -44.94 51.23 -15.31
N GLY A 554 -43.98 52.15 -15.38
CA GLY A 554 -43.40 52.59 -16.65
C GLY A 554 -44.18 53.71 -17.36
N GLN A 555 -45.14 54.34 -16.69
CA GLN A 555 -45.93 55.46 -17.21
C GLN A 555 -46.09 56.57 -16.16
N VAL A 556 -46.59 57.73 -16.57
CA VAL A 556 -47.00 58.79 -15.64
C VAL A 556 -48.52 58.70 -15.45
N ASP A 557 -48.95 58.34 -14.25
CA ASP A 557 -50.37 58.25 -13.92
C ASP A 557 -50.92 59.61 -13.45
N PHE A 558 -51.98 60.08 -14.08
CA PHE A 558 -52.72 61.27 -13.69
C PHE A 558 -54.11 60.90 -13.14
N ASN A 559 -54.70 61.79 -12.34
CA ASN A 559 -56.13 61.79 -12.05
C ASN A 559 -56.86 62.00 -13.37
N GLN A 560 -57.60 60.98 -13.84
CA GLN A 560 -58.49 61.12 -14.98
C GLN A 560 -59.69 62.00 -14.65
#